data_AF-A0A1D2UKH6-F1
#
_entry.id   AF-A0A1D2UKH6-F1
#
_cell.length_a   1.000
_cell.length_b   1.000
_cell.length_c   1.000
_cell.angle_alpha   90.00
_cell.angle_beta   90.00
_cell.angle_gamma   90.00
#
_symmetry.space_group_name_H-M   'P 1'
#
loop_
_entity.id
_entity.type
_entity.pdbx_description
1 polymer ?
#
loop_
_entity_poly.entity_id
_entity_poly.type
_entity_poly.pdbx_seq_one_letter_code
_entity_poly.pdbx_strand_id
1 'polypeptide(L)'
;MSVYTMEQALYDVAAHPSHTKRFKANPRAFLSAYALEREEELMILEMDVAEMIRRSLNPMLAMRAFLSVEGREQLPEYLRRIQGT
;
A
#
# COMPACT_ATOMS: atom_id res chain seq x y z
N MET A 1 -10.58 7.32 -10.43
CA MET A 1 -10.16 6.49 -9.30
C MET A 1 -10.39 5.00 -9.58
N SER A 2 -9.32 4.20 -9.58
CA SER A 2 -9.28 2.77 -9.87
C SER A 2 -8.64 2.00 -8.71
N VAL A 3 -9.48 1.39 -7.87
CA VAL A 3 -9.04 0.47 -6.79
C VAL A 3 -8.16 -0.63 -7.34
N TYR A 4 -8.48 -1.13 -8.53
CA TYR A 4 -7.71 -2.17 -9.21
C TYR A 4 -6.24 -1.77 -9.44
N THR A 5 -5.98 -0.53 -9.85
CA THR A 5 -4.62 -0.06 -10.11
C THR A 5 -3.82 0.07 -8.82
N MET A 6 -4.45 0.52 -7.74
CA MET A 6 -3.84 0.51 -6.40
C MET A 6 -3.53 -0.92 -5.94
N GLU A 7 -4.45 -1.86 -6.14
CA GLU A 7 -4.24 -3.26 -5.79
C GLU A 7 -3.07 -3.88 -6.57
N GLN A 8 -2.94 -3.59 -7.87
CA GLN A 8 -1.77 -4.05 -8.65
C GLN A 8 -0.46 -3.49 -8.08
N ALA A 9 -0.42 -2.20 -7.77
CA ALA A 9 0.77 -1.57 -7.18
C ALA A 9 1.14 -2.21 -5.84
N LEU A 10 0.17 -2.37 -4.92
CA LEU A 10 0.39 -2.98 -3.62
C LEU A 10 0.77 -4.46 -3.71
N TYR A 11 0.17 -5.20 -4.66
CA TYR A 11 0.51 -6.59 -4.92
C TYR A 11 1.98 -6.71 -5.30
N ASP A 12 2.45 -5.88 -6.25
CA ASP A 12 3.84 -5.90 -6.69
C ASP A 12 4.81 -5.48 -5.60
N VAL A 13 4.47 -4.47 -4.80
CA VAL A 13 5.26 -4.06 -3.62
C VAL A 13 5.46 -5.24 -2.68
N ALA A 14 4.41 -6.03 -2.45
CA ALA A 14 4.41 -7.15 -1.53
C ALA A 14 4.80 -8.49 -2.16
N ALA A 15 5.00 -8.55 -3.48
CA ALA A 15 5.28 -9.79 -4.22
C ALA A 15 6.65 -10.37 -3.88
N HIS A 16 7.66 -9.50 -3.81
CA HIS A 16 9.06 -9.89 -3.59
C HIS A 16 9.81 -8.88 -2.70
N PRO A 17 10.75 -9.33 -1.85
CA PRO A 17 11.58 -8.43 -1.04
C PRO A 17 12.36 -7.39 -1.87
N SER A 18 12.74 -7.73 -3.10
CA SER A 18 13.40 -6.81 -4.03
C SER A 18 12.49 -5.66 -4.45
N HIS A 19 11.18 -5.90 -4.62
CA HIS A 19 10.21 -4.87 -4.96
C HIS A 19 9.94 -3.96 -3.78
N THR A 20 9.75 -4.55 -2.59
CA THR A 20 9.66 -3.78 -1.34
C THR A 20 10.89 -2.89 -1.16
N LYS A 21 12.10 -3.40 -1.40
CA LYS A 21 13.34 -2.61 -1.30
C LYS A 21 13.37 -1.47 -2.32
N ARG A 22 12.95 -1.71 -3.57
CA ARG A 22 12.86 -0.68 -4.61
C ARG A 22 11.83 0.39 -4.26
N PHE A 23 10.65 -0.03 -3.80
CA PHE A 23 9.60 0.86 -3.32
C PHE A 23 10.12 1.73 -2.18
N LYS A 24 10.72 1.16 -1.12
CA LYS A 24 11.28 1.92 0.00
C LYS A 24 12.40 2.88 -0.40
N ALA A 25 13.20 2.53 -1.41
CA ALA A 25 14.30 3.38 -1.88
C ALA A 25 13.81 4.61 -2.67
N ASN A 26 12.79 4.45 -3.52
CA ASN A 26 12.18 5.55 -4.24
C ASN A 26 10.70 5.23 -4.57
N PRO A 27 9.77 5.51 -3.64
CA PRO A 27 8.38 5.13 -3.79
C PRO A 27 7.73 5.75 -5.03
N ARG A 28 7.99 7.04 -5.29
CA ARG A 28 7.43 7.76 -6.44
C ARG A 28 7.91 7.19 -7.77
N ALA A 29 9.21 6.87 -7.88
CA ALA A 29 9.72 6.23 -9.09
C ALA A 29 9.14 4.83 -9.29
N PHE A 30 8.93 4.06 -8.21
CA PHE A 30 8.26 2.77 -8.30
C PHE A 30 6.81 2.92 -8.78
N LEU A 31 6.06 3.88 -8.22
CA LEU A 31 4.66 4.11 -8.54
C LEU A 31 4.44 4.73 -9.93
N SER A 32 5.46 5.35 -10.53
CA SER A 32 5.38 5.90 -11.90
C SER A 32 5.07 4.87 -12.99
N ALA A 33 5.22 3.57 -12.69
CA ALA A 33 4.85 2.48 -13.59
C ALA A 33 3.33 2.21 -13.65
N TYR A 34 2.55 2.81 -12.76
CA TYR A 34 1.11 2.59 -12.63
C TYR A 34 0.34 3.86 -13.00
N ALA A 35 -0.83 3.70 -13.62
CA ALA A 35 -1.71 4.80 -13.97
C ALA A 35 -2.52 5.28 -12.75
N LEU A 36 -1.82 5.73 -11.71
CA LEU A 36 -2.40 6.24 -10.47
C LEU A 36 -2.74 7.72 -10.60
N GLU A 37 -3.91 8.10 -10.10
CA GLU A 37 -4.22 9.50 -9.84
C GLU A 37 -3.39 10.00 -8.65
N ARG A 38 -3.20 11.32 -8.55
CA ARG A 38 -2.38 11.94 -7.49
C ARG A 38 -2.85 11.53 -6.08
N GLU A 39 -4.15 11.44 -5.87
CA GLU A 39 -4.72 11.04 -4.58
C GLU A 39 -4.37 9.58 -4.24
N GLU A 40 -4.43 8.68 -5.22
CA GLU A 40 -4.11 7.26 -5.06
C GLU A 40 -2.62 7.06 -4.80
N GLU A 41 -1.77 7.79 -5.53
CA GLU A 41 -0.33 7.81 -5.27
C GLU A 41 -0.06 8.25 -3.82
N LEU A 42 -0.63 9.37 -3.38
CA LEU A 42 -0.45 9.87 -2.00
C LEU A 42 -0.92 8.86 -0.95
N MET A 43 -2.06 8.22 -1.17
CA MET A 43 -2.59 7.20 -0.26
C MET A 43 -1.63 6.02 -0.10
N ILE A 44 -1.02 5.55 -1.19
CA ILE A 44 0.00 4.49 -1.15
C ILE A 44 1.28 5.00 -0.49
N LEU A 45 1.72 6.22 -0.79
CA LEU A 45 2.93 6.80 -0.20
C LEU A 45 2.82 6.95 1.32
N GLU A 46 1.64 7.31 1.82
CA GLU A 46 1.37 7.51 3.25
C GLU A 46 1.00 6.21 3.97
N MET A 47 0.81 5.12 3.20
CA MET A 47 0.28 3.86 3.70
C MET A 47 -1.01 4.07 4.50
N ASP A 48 -1.92 4.89 3.95
CA ASP A 48 -3.27 5.09 4.49
C ASP A 48 -4.16 3.89 4.16
N VAL A 49 -3.82 2.77 4.79
CA VAL A 49 -4.54 1.49 4.68
C VAL A 49 -6.00 1.61 5.08
N ALA A 50 -6.32 2.59 5.93
CA ALA A 50 -7.68 2.82 6.39
C ALA A 50 -8.54 3.34 5.24
N GLU A 51 -8.06 4.37 4.56
CA GLU A 51 -8.74 4.94 3.40
C GLU A 51 -8.79 3.96 2.22
N MET A 52 -7.71 3.20 1.99
CA MET A 52 -7.71 2.15 0.97
C MET A 52 -8.86 1.15 1.21
N ILE A 53 -9.01 0.66 2.43
CA ILE A 53 -10.06 -0.30 2.80
C ILE A 53 -11.45 0.33 2.69
N ARG A 54 -11.64 1.59 3.13
CA ARG A 54 -12.90 2.32 2.93
C ARG A 54 -13.28 2.43 1.47
N ARG A 55 -12.30 2.53 0.57
CA ARG A 55 -12.48 2.50 -0.88
C ARG A 55 -12.59 1.10 -1.46
N SER A 56 -12.91 0.09 -0.65
CA SER A 56 -13.10 -1.32 -1.05
C SER A 56 -11.83 -2.03 -1.55
N LEU A 57 -10.64 -1.53 -1.22
CA LEU A 57 -9.40 -2.27 -1.46
C LEU A 57 -9.36 -3.53 -0.59
N ASN A 58 -8.85 -4.63 -1.13
CA ASN A 58 -8.76 -5.89 -0.41
C ASN A 58 -7.98 -5.76 0.92
N PRO A 59 -8.61 -5.98 2.10
CA PRO A 59 -7.94 -5.78 3.39
C PRO A 59 -6.72 -6.67 3.64
N MET A 60 -6.73 -7.89 3.10
CA MET A 60 -5.58 -8.81 3.22
C MET A 60 -4.39 -8.31 2.40
N LEU A 61 -4.65 -7.71 1.24
CA LEU A 61 -3.62 -7.10 0.42
C LEU A 61 -3.04 -5.84 1.07
N ALA A 62 -3.91 -4.97 1.61
CA ALA A 62 -3.49 -3.80 2.38
C ALA A 62 -2.58 -4.18 3.55
N MET A 63 -2.99 -5.17 4.35
CA MET A 63 -2.19 -5.69 5.45
C MET A 63 -0.84 -6.24 4.97
N ARG A 64 -0.84 -7.06 3.91
CA ARG A 64 0.37 -7.69 3.39
C ARG A 64 1.36 -6.64 2.87
N ALA A 65 0.89 -5.64 2.14
CA ALA A 65 1.72 -4.54 1.64
C ALA A 65 2.28 -3.70 2.78
N PHE A 66 1.44 -3.32 3.75
CA PHE A 66 1.85 -2.58 4.93
C PHE A 66 2.97 -3.29 5.70
N LEU A 67 2.78 -4.57 6.05
CA LEU A 67 3.78 -5.34 6.81
C LEU A 67 5.04 -5.63 6.00
N SER A 68 4.96 -5.64 4.67
CA SER A 68 6.14 -5.76 3.80
C SER A 68 6.98 -4.48 3.86
N VAL A 69 6.33 -3.32 3.78
CA VAL A 69 6.99 -2.00 3.75
C VAL A 69 7.46 -1.56 5.14
N GLU A 70 6.57 -1.58 6.12
CA GLU A 70 6.78 -1.06 7.48
C GLU A 70 7.43 -2.08 8.42
N GLY A 71 7.30 -3.37 8.12
CA GLY A 71 7.80 -4.46 8.96
C GLY A 71 6.69 -5.23 9.68
N ARG A 72 6.98 -6.48 10.05
CA ARG A 72 6.00 -7.39 10.68
C ARG A 72 5.66 -6.96 12.11
N GLU A 73 6.60 -6.30 12.78
CA GLU A 73 6.46 -5.72 14.11
C GLU A 73 5.44 -4.57 14.16
N GLN A 74 5.07 -3.99 13.01
CA GLN A 74 4.10 -2.89 12.91
C GLN A 74 2.65 -3.37 12.81
N LEU A 75 2.38 -4.68 13.00
CA LEU A 75 1.00 -5.19 13.02
C LEU A 75 0.07 -4.46 14.03
N PRO A 76 0.50 -4.11 15.26
CA PRO A 76 -0.36 -3.33 16.17
C PRO A 76 -0.72 -1.95 15.61
N GLU A 77 0.20 -1.30 14.89
CA GLU A 77 -0.04 -0.01 14.24
C GLU A 77 -1.02 -0.16 13.07
N TYR A 78 -0.86 -1.21 12.24
CA TYR A 78 -1.84 -1.54 11.20
C TYR A 78 -3.25 -1.67 11.77
N LEU A 79 -3.41 -2.47 12.83
CA LEU A 79 -4.70 -2.69 13.49
C LEU A 79 -5.28 -1.39 14.04
N ARG A 80 -4.44 -0.51 14.61
CA ARG A 80 -4.86 0.82 15.09
C ARG A 80 -5.38 1.70 13.95
N ARG A 81 -4.71 1.72 12.80
CA ARG A 81 -5.12 2.53 11.64
C ARG A 81 -6.48 2.10 11.09
N ILE A 82 -6.78 0.80 11.11
CA ILE A 82 -8.05 0.27 10.59
C ILE A 82 -9.18 0.22 11.63
N GLN A 83 -8.95 0.60 12.90
CA GLN A 83 -9.96 0.54 13.97
C GLN A 83 -11.14 1.53 13.83
N GLY A 84 -11.24 2.26 12.71
CA GLY A 84 -12.33 3.20 12.41
C GLY A 84 -12.75 3.21 10.94
N THR A 85 -12.47 2.14 10.20
CA THR A 85 -12.95 1.91 8.82
C THR A 85 -14.21 1.07 8.82
#